data_AF-A0A6I5NX81-F1
#
_entry.id   AF-A0A6I5NX81-F1
#
_cell.length_a   1.000
_cell.length_b   1.000
_cell.length_c   1.000
_cell.angle_alpha   90.00
_cell.angle_beta   90.00
_cell.angle_gamma   90.00
#
_symmetry.space_group_name_H-M   'P 1'
#
loop_
_entity.id
_entity.type
_entity.pdbx_description
1 polymer ?
#
loop_
_entity_poly.entity_id
_entity_poly.type
_entity_poly.pdbx_seq_one_letter_code
_entity_poly.pdbx_strand_id
1 'polypeptide(L)'
;MKRLLAVRSLLHWSLSSEVTTETYLPGTGVTVQSHLVDCFRVMLTHESEPIVRIALLEGLKALQPKPQLPPGQPAMAPLQAKPQTIQTPMRQRSVEYVEP
;
A
#
# COMPACT_ATOMS: atom_id res chain seq x y z
N MET A 1 0.51 -5.42 -20.30
CA MET A 1 1.97 -5.53 -19.94
C MET A 1 2.80 -4.24 -20.04
N LYS A 2 2.92 -3.53 -21.17
CA LYS A 2 3.77 -2.30 -21.24
C LYS A 2 3.39 -1.25 -20.19
N ARG A 3 2.09 -1.01 -19.98
CA ARG A 3 1.56 -0.09 -18.95
C ARG A 3 1.97 -0.47 -17.53
N LEU A 4 1.89 -1.75 -17.18
CA LEU A 4 2.31 -2.26 -15.88
C LEU A 4 3.78 -1.93 -15.59
N LEU A 5 4.65 -2.16 -16.58
CA LEU A 5 6.07 -1.84 -16.46
C LEU A 5 6.28 -0.34 -16.28
N ALA A 6 5.59 0.48 -17.07
CA ALA A 6 5.66 1.94 -16.94
C ALA A 6 5.27 2.41 -15.52
N VAL A 7 4.16 1.91 -14.96
CA VAL A 7 3.73 2.24 -13.60
C VAL A 7 4.80 1.85 -12.57
N ARG A 8 5.35 0.64 -12.66
CA ARG A 8 6.38 0.16 -11.73
C ARG A 8 7.70 0.93 -11.85
N SER A 9 8.13 1.25 -13.07
CA SER A 9 9.33 2.03 -13.33
C SER A 9 9.21 3.46 -12.81
N LEU A 10 8.06 4.11 -13.03
CA LEU A 10 7.77 5.45 -12.51
C LEU A 10 7.76 5.44 -10.97
N LEU A 11 7.11 4.45 -10.37
CA LEU A 11 7.08 4.29 -8.92
C LEU A 11 8.49 4.11 -8.36
N HIS A 12 9.27 3.18 -8.92
CA HIS A 12 10.65 2.95 -8.50
C HIS A 12 11.49 4.23 -8.61
N TRP A 13 11.43 4.92 -9.75
CA TRP A 13 12.14 6.18 -9.94
C TRP A 13 11.74 7.24 -8.90
N SER A 14 10.44 7.37 -8.64
CA SER A 14 9.95 8.37 -7.68
C SER A 14 10.36 8.09 -6.23
N LEU A 15 10.48 6.82 -5.84
CA LEU A 15 10.89 6.44 -4.49
C LEU A 15 12.40 6.47 -4.28
N SER A 16 13.20 6.30 -5.34
CA SER A 16 14.66 6.32 -5.27
C SER A 16 15.26 7.70 -5.47
N SER A 17 14.50 8.68 -5.98
CA SER A 17 15.02 10.01 -6.30
C SER A 17 14.64 11.02 -5.24
N GLU A 18 15.65 11.59 -4.58
CA GLU A 18 15.48 12.70 -3.62
C GLU A 18 14.98 13.99 -4.27
N VAL A 19 15.12 14.12 -5.60
CA VAL A 19 14.69 15.29 -6.39
C VAL A 19 13.17 15.37 -6.52
N THR A 20 12.44 14.29 -6.21
CA THR A 20 10.99 14.21 -6.46
C THR A 20 10.14 14.98 -5.46
N THR A 21 10.74 15.37 -4.33
CA THR A 21 10.15 16.23 -3.30
C THR A 21 10.42 17.72 -3.57
N GLU A 22 11.29 18.05 -4.52
CA GLU A 22 11.49 19.42 -4.93
C GLU A 22 10.30 19.95 -5.73
N THR A 23 10.09 21.25 -5.61
CA THR A 23 9.07 21.98 -6.34
C THR A 23 9.39 21.93 -7.84
N TYR A 24 8.58 21.19 -8.58
CA TYR A 24 8.77 20.98 -10.01
C TYR A 24 8.32 22.20 -10.83
N LEU A 25 7.29 22.89 -10.37
CA LEU A 25 6.73 24.08 -11.02
C LEU A 25 6.93 25.31 -10.13
N PRO A 26 7.85 26.23 -10.49
CA PRO A 26 8.13 27.42 -9.69
C PRO A 26 6.87 28.21 -9.36
N GLY A 27 6.73 28.62 -8.09
CA GLY A 27 5.56 29.37 -7.62
C GLY A 27 4.32 28.51 -7.31
N THR A 28 4.38 27.19 -7.53
CA THR A 28 3.35 26.25 -7.13
C THR A 28 3.94 25.28 -6.10
N GLY A 29 3.25 24.95 -5.02
CA GLY A 29 3.73 23.95 -4.04
C GLY A 29 3.72 22.51 -4.56
N VAL A 30 3.76 22.33 -5.88
CA VAL A 30 3.59 21.05 -6.56
C VAL A 30 4.94 20.39 -6.73
N THR A 31 5.10 19.24 -6.09
CA THR A 31 6.25 18.36 -6.24
C THR A 31 5.99 17.33 -7.33
N VAL A 32 7.05 16.74 -7.90
CA VAL A 32 6.90 15.63 -8.86
C VAL A 32 6.09 14.49 -8.24
N GLN A 33 6.31 14.21 -6.96
CA GLN A 33 5.57 13.19 -6.23
C GLN A 33 4.07 13.49 -6.16
N SER A 34 3.69 14.73 -5.82
CA SER A 34 2.28 15.14 -5.78
C SER A 34 1.61 15.03 -7.16
N HIS A 35 2.34 15.40 -8.22
CA HIS A 35 1.86 15.28 -9.59
C HIS A 35 1.67 13.82 -10.03
N LEU A 36 2.59 12.93 -9.63
CA LEU A 36 2.47 11.48 -9.89
C LEU A 36 1.27 10.88 -9.16
N VAL A 37 0.99 11.29 -7.93
CA VAL A 37 -0.21 10.87 -7.18
C VAL A 37 -1.48 11.23 -7.95
N ASP A 38 -1.56 12.45 -8.47
CA ASP A 38 -2.72 12.88 -9.26
C ASP A 38 -2.84 12.11 -10.58
N CYS A 39 -1.73 11.91 -11.29
CA CYS A 39 -1.69 11.08 -12.49
C CYS A 39 -2.18 9.64 -12.21
N PHE A 40 -1.75 9.03 -11.11
CA PHE A 40 -2.15 7.67 -10.75
C PHE A 40 -3.64 7.58 -10.42
N ARG A 41 -4.22 8.61 -9.76
CA ARG A 41 -5.66 8.70 -9.52
C ARG A 41 -6.46 8.78 -10.83
N VAL A 42 -6.02 9.62 -11.77
CA VAL A 42 -6.65 9.75 -13.09
C VAL A 42 -6.52 8.45 -13.89
N MET A 43 -5.36 7.80 -13.89
CA MET A 43 -5.23 6.50 -14.57
C MET A 43 -6.17 5.44 -14.00
N LEU A 44 -6.42 5.46 -12.69
CA LEU A 44 -7.30 4.50 -12.02
C LEU A 44 -8.78 4.59 -12.46
N THR A 45 -9.23 5.76 -12.91
CA THR A 45 -10.61 5.95 -13.40
C THR A 45 -10.83 5.34 -14.78
N HIS A 46 -9.75 5.11 -15.53
CA HIS A 46 -9.80 4.62 -16.91
C HIS A 46 -9.18 3.24 -17.10
N GLU A 47 -8.39 2.74 -16.15
CA GLU A 47 -7.71 1.45 -16.28
C GLU A 47 -8.66 0.28 -15.99
N SER A 48 -8.79 -0.63 -16.96
CA SER A 48 -9.64 -1.81 -16.89
C SER A 48 -8.84 -3.07 -16.55
N GLU A 49 -7.54 -3.11 -16.83
CA GLU A 49 -6.68 -4.28 -16.64
C GLU A 49 -6.37 -4.48 -15.13
N PRO A 50 -6.84 -5.57 -14.48
CA PRO A 50 -6.75 -5.72 -13.02
C PRO A 50 -5.33 -5.62 -12.47
N ILE A 51 -4.35 -6.20 -13.17
CA ILE A 51 -2.95 -6.18 -12.74
C ILE A 51 -2.35 -4.77 -12.74
N VAL A 52 -2.77 -3.91 -13.67
CA VAL A 52 -2.32 -2.51 -13.74
C VAL A 52 -3.02 -1.69 -12.66
N ARG A 53 -4.33 -1.91 -12.45
CA ARG A 53 -5.08 -1.27 -11.35
C ARG A 53 -4.44 -1.54 -9.99
N ILE A 54 -4.05 -2.79 -9.72
CA ILE A 54 -3.38 -3.18 -8.48
C ILE A 54 -2.06 -2.41 -8.34
N ALA A 55 -1.23 -2.37 -9.38
CA ALA A 55 0.02 -1.63 -9.35
C ALA A 55 -0.16 -0.13 -9.11
N LEU A 56 -1.20 0.49 -9.68
CA LEU A 56 -1.53 1.89 -9.42
C LEU A 56 -1.97 2.11 -7.97
N LEU A 57 -2.80 1.23 -7.42
CA LEU A 57 -3.24 1.29 -6.01
C LEU A 57 -2.07 1.13 -5.04
N GLU A 58 -1.15 0.20 -5.31
CA GLU A 58 0.07 0.00 -4.54
C GLU A 58 0.97 1.23 -4.62
N GLY A 59 1.15 1.79 -5.83
CA GLY A 59 1.90 3.01 -6.03
C GLY A 59 1.35 4.19 -5.25
N LEU A 60 0.02 4.39 -5.25
CA LEU A 60 -0.63 5.43 -4.45
C LEU A 60 -0.38 5.26 -2.95
N LYS A 61 -0.40 4.03 -2.44
CA LYS A 61 -0.09 3.77 -1.02
C LYS A 61 1.37 4.08 -0.68
N ALA A 62 2.29 3.77 -1.58
CA ALA A 62 3.71 4.03 -1.39
C ALA A 62 4.07 5.52 -1.50
N LEU A 63 3.37 6.26 -2.37
CA LEU A 63 3.59 7.70 -2.59
C LEU A 63 2.90 8.59 -1.56
N GLN A 64 1.94 8.08 -0.79
CA GLN A 64 1.36 8.84 0.30
C GLN A 64 2.39 9.02 1.42
N PRO A 65 2.66 10.26 1.86
CA PRO A 65 3.49 10.49 3.03
C PRO A 65 2.83 9.79 4.22
N LYS A 66 3.57 8.85 4.82
CA LYS A 66 3.14 8.26 6.08
C LYS A 66 3.06 9.38 7.10
N PRO A 67 1.91 9.60 7.77
CA PRO A 67 1.85 10.56 8.86
C PRO A 67 2.86 10.13 9.92
N GLN A 68 3.98 10.85 9.99
CA GLN A 68 4.93 10.69 11.07
C GLN A 68 4.34 11.44 12.26
N LEU A 69 4.27 10.78 13.40
CA LEU A 69 3.88 11.44 14.64
C LEU A 69 4.91 12.56 14.92
N PRO A 70 4.48 13.78 15.24
CA PRO A 70 5.41 14.84 15.60
C PRO A 70 6.23 14.41 16.83
N PRO A 71 7.53 14.77 16.89
CA PRO A 71 8.39 14.41 18.00
C PRO A 71 7.80 14.90 19.33
N GLY A 72 7.71 14.01 20.32
CA GLY A 72 7.16 14.31 21.65
C GLY A 72 5.74 13.79 21.90
N GLN A 73 5.06 13.21 20.91
CA GLN A 73 3.81 12.48 21.18
C GLN A 73 4.11 11.10 21.80
N PRO A 74 3.41 10.71 22.88
CA PRO A 74 3.55 9.37 23.46
C PRO A 74 3.13 8.33 22.42
N ALA A 75 3.83 7.19 22.40
CA ALA A 75 3.46 6.07 21.53
C ALA A 75 1.98 5.71 21.77
N MET A 76 1.18 5.67 20.69
CA MET A 76 -0.22 5.27 20.79
C MET A 76 -0.30 3.89 21.43
N ALA A 77 -1.15 3.75 22.45
CA ALA A 77 -1.36 2.48 23.12
C ALA A 77 -1.76 1.40 22.10
N PRO A 78 -1.24 0.17 22.19
CA PRO A 78 -1.63 -0.91 21.29
C PRO A 78 -3.16 -1.07 21.32
N LEU A 79 -3.78 -1.14 20.14
CA LEU A 79 -5.20 -1.47 20.05
C LEU A 79 -5.37 -2.87 20.66
N GLN A 80 -5.93 -2.93 21.87
CA GLN A 80 -6.26 -4.20 22.49
C GLN A 80 -7.35 -4.85 21.65
N ALA A 81 -6.98 -5.87 20.87
CA ALA A 81 -7.95 -6.73 20.24
C ALA A 81 -8.81 -7.35 21.35
N LYS A 82 -10.12 -7.10 21.33
CA LYS A 82 -11.05 -7.80 22.22
C LYS A 82 -10.82 -9.31 22.05
N PRO A 83 -10.66 -10.08 23.13
CA PRO A 83 -10.57 -11.53 23.02
C PRO A 83 -11.83 -12.05 22.33
N GLN A 84 -11.70 -12.46 21.07
CA GLN A 84 -12.73 -13.26 20.43
C GLN A 84 -12.63 -14.64 21.06
N THR A 85 -13.62 -14.99 21.88
CA THR A 85 -13.79 -16.35 22.39
C THR A 85 -14.11 -17.25 21.20
N ILE A 86 -13.07 -17.81 20.57
CA ILE A 86 -13.23 -18.83 19.55
C ILE A 86 -13.68 -20.09 20.28
N GLN A 87 -15.00 -20.31 20.33
CA GLN A 87 -15.54 -21.62 20.65
C GLN A 87 -15.34 -22.51 19.41
N THR A 88 -14.20 -23.17 19.32
CA THR A 88 -13.99 -24.28 18.38
C THR A 88 -14.69 -25.52 18.95
N PRO A 89 -15.74 -26.07 18.31
CA PRO A 89 -16.22 -27.40 18.65
C PRO A 89 -15.16 -28.41 18.22
N MET A 90 -14.50 -29.01 19.20
CA MET A 90 -13.51 -30.07 19.04
C MET A 90 -14.20 -31.31 18.45
N ARG A 91 -14.19 -31.47 17.12
CA ARG A 91 -14.55 -32.74 16.49
C ARG A 91 -13.36 -33.69 16.63
N GLN A 92 -13.32 -34.45 17.72
CA GLN A 92 -12.42 -35.59 17.86
C GLN A 92 -12.81 -36.64 16.81
N ARG A 93 -11.93 -36.85 15.83
CA ARG A 93 -11.98 -38.01 14.93
C ARG A 93 -10.94 -38.99 15.44
N SER A 94 -11.38 -40.01 16.18
CA SER A 94 -10.53 -41.15 16.51
C SER A 94 -10.24 -41.91 15.21
N VAL A 95 -8.96 -42.05 14.88
CA VAL A 95 -8.50 -42.93 13.80
C VAL A 95 -7.94 -44.16 14.50
N GLU A 96 -8.68 -45.27 14.42
CA GLU A 96 -8.26 -46.57 14.91
C GLU A 96 -7.31 -47.18 13.87
N TYR A 97 -6.06 -47.43 14.28
CA TYR A 97 -5.07 -48.11 13.45
C TYR A 97 -5.33 -49.62 13.51
N VAL A 98 -5.54 -50.24 12.35
CA VAL A 98 -5.49 -51.70 12.19
C VAL A 98 -4.14 -52.02 11.56
N GLU A 99 -3.29 -52.74 12.30
CA GLU A 99 -2.03 -53.28 11.78
C GLU A 99 -2.28 -54.55 10.92
N PRO A 100 -1.39 -54.83 9.94
CA PRO A 100 -1.57 -55.85 8.90
C PRO A 100 -1.41 -57.30 9.36
#